data_AF-A0A3D0S4E5-F1
#
_entry.id   AF-A0A3D0S4E5-F1
#
_cell.length_a   1.000
_cell.length_b   1.000
_cell.length_c   1.000
_cell.angle_alpha   90.00
_cell.angle_beta   90.00
_cell.angle_gamma   90.00
#
_symmetry.space_group_name_H-M   'P 1'
#
loop_
_entity.id
_entity.type
_entity.pdbx_description
1 polymer ?
#
loop_
_entity_poly.entity_id
_entity_poly.type
_entity_poly.pdbx_seq_one_letter_code
_entity_poly.pdbx_strand_id
1 'polypeptide(L)'
;MGSGQHVQQRRSRRIGLAVLVCAVLTGAATVAGYRLLDEPSDTADTAGNECGAPVEVTVTPMLAPAVEAAVASIETDCTAATVVSRPEHEVLEDLFFGKPAPEVWVPLGAWNLQKAPMTVVSEAVASTPVVLVGGPAAKPPATWAAALASGRVDLPDPMTDTLGATTVVLPQLEATVTGADPNTARASLVAVAQRYGDVASRGGTVDVSLDKLRGTSPREVVTTEAAFLGARRTNRDLVAVTPPTGTA
;
A
#
# COMPACT_ATOMS: atom_id res chain seq x y z
N MET A 1 -24.33 -23.13 -0.66
CA MET A 1 -23.26 -23.89 0.03
C MET A 1 -21.93 -23.45 -0.56
N GLY A 2 -21.11 -22.68 0.17
CA GLY A 2 -19.86 -22.11 -0.38
C GLY A 2 -19.04 -21.28 0.62
N SER A 3 -19.19 -21.51 1.92
CA SER A 3 -18.58 -20.70 2.98
C SER A 3 -17.20 -21.20 3.47
N GLY A 4 -16.65 -22.27 2.87
CA GLY A 4 -15.41 -22.91 3.35
C GLY A 4 -14.11 -22.40 2.72
N GLN A 5 -14.14 -21.96 1.45
CA GLN A 5 -12.90 -21.68 0.69
C GLN A 5 -12.25 -20.34 1.07
N HIS A 6 -13.03 -19.31 1.44
CA HIS A 6 -12.49 -18.01 1.85
C HIS A 6 -11.78 -18.03 3.22
N VAL A 7 -12.10 -18.98 4.09
CA VAL A 7 -11.48 -19.10 5.42
C VAL A 7 -10.10 -19.78 5.32
N GLN A 8 -9.96 -20.81 4.48
CA GLN A 8 -8.66 -21.46 4.24
C GLN A 8 -7.66 -20.53 3.54
N GLN A 9 -8.11 -19.73 2.57
CA GLN A 9 -7.26 -18.79 1.83
C GLN A 9 -6.75 -17.63 2.70
N ARG A 10 -7.53 -17.19 3.70
CA ARG A 10 -7.10 -16.16 4.67
C ARG A 10 -6.05 -16.67 5.65
N ARG A 11 -6.16 -17.93 6.06
CA ARG A 11 -5.20 -18.55 7.00
C ARG A 11 -3.85 -18.77 6.34
N SER A 12 -3.82 -19.23 5.08
CA SER A 12 -2.56 -19.44 4.35
C SER A 12 -1.82 -18.12 4.03
N ARG A 13 -2.54 -17.04 3.71
CA ARG A 13 -1.93 -15.72 3.41
C ARG A 13 -1.29 -15.06 4.64
N ARG A 14 -1.93 -15.15 5.81
CA ARG A 14 -1.35 -14.65 7.07
C ARG A 14 -0.12 -15.44 7.48
N ILE A 15 -0.17 -16.77 7.30
CA ILE A 15 1.00 -17.63 7.54
C ILE A 15 2.12 -17.29 6.54
N GLY A 16 1.79 -17.07 5.27
CA GLY A 16 2.78 -16.68 4.25
C GLY A 16 3.48 -15.35 4.55
N LEU A 17 2.71 -14.33 4.94
CA LEU A 17 3.26 -13.03 5.34
C LEU A 17 4.13 -13.16 6.60
N ALA A 18 3.65 -13.89 7.62
CA ALA A 18 4.41 -14.09 8.86
C ALA A 18 5.71 -14.88 8.63
N VAL A 19 5.67 -15.95 7.83
CA VAL A 19 6.86 -16.75 7.46
C VAL A 19 7.87 -15.92 6.70
N LEU A 20 7.41 -15.02 5.84
CA LEU A 20 8.28 -14.15 5.06
C LEU A 20 8.90 -13.05 5.90
N VAL A 21 8.13 -12.39 6.76
CA VAL A 21 8.70 -11.42 7.71
C VAL A 21 9.71 -12.13 8.60
N CYS A 22 9.43 -13.34 9.10
CA CYS A 22 10.42 -14.18 9.79
C CYS A 22 11.68 -14.44 8.94
N ALA A 23 11.53 -14.84 7.68
CA ALA A 23 12.66 -15.13 6.79
C ALA A 23 13.52 -13.89 6.52
N VAL A 24 12.90 -12.71 6.40
CA VAL A 24 13.61 -11.44 6.23
C VAL A 24 14.30 -11.01 7.53
N LEU A 25 13.64 -11.12 8.68
CA LEU A 25 14.24 -10.77 9.97
C LEU A 25 15.42 -11.68 10.34
N THR A 26 15.28 -12.99 10.12
CA THR A 26 16.38 -13.96 10.31
C THR A 26 17.52 -13.72 9.31
N GLY A 27 17.21 -13.41 8.05
CA GLY A 27 18.20 -13.04 7.04
C GLY A 27 18.95 -11.74 7.38
N ALA A 28 18.25 -10.69 7.80
CA ALA A 28 18.85 -9.42 8.21
C ALA A 28 19.78 -9.57 9.41
N ALA A 29 19.38 -10.38 10.41
CA ALA A 29 20.24 -10.72 11.55
C ALA A 29 21.54 -11.43 11.13
N THR A 30 21.48 -12.33 10.14
CA THR A 30 22.69 -13.01 9.63
C THR A 30 23.63 -12.08 8.84
N VAL A 31 23.10 -11.10 8.10
CA VAL A 31 23.92 -10.14 7.33
C VAL A 31 24.54 -9.07 8.23
N ALA A 32 23.81 -8.59 9.24
CA ALA A 32 24.33 -7.67 10.25
C ALA A 32 25.43 -8.34 11.09
N GLY A 33 25.23 -9.61 11.49
CA GLY A 33 26.25 -10.40 12.17
C GLY A 33 27.52 -10.61 11.32
N TYR A 34 27.38 -10.81 10.02
CA TYR A 34 28.54 -10.96 9.12
C TYR A 34 29.33 -9.67 8.92
N ARG A 35 28.70 -8.49 9.04
CA ARG A 35 29.39 -7.18 8.95
C ARG A 35 30.11 -6.76 10.23
N LEU A 36 29.77 -7.37 11.37
CA LEU A 36 30.44 -7.18 12.65
C LEU A 36 31.63 -8.15 12.88
N LEU A 37 31.77 -9.20 12.05
CA LEU A 37 32.82 -10.22 12.18
C LEU A 37 34.12 -9.90 11.43
N ASP A 38 34.26 -8.72 10.82
CA ASP A 38 35.47 -8.30 10.08
C ASP A 38 36.47 -7.50 10.95
N GLU A 39 36.22 -7.36 12.26
CA GLU A 39 37.21 -6.89 13.24
C GLU A 39 37.65 -8.05 14.15
N PRO A 40 38.94 -8.46 14.13
CA PRO A 40 39.41 -9.54 14.97
C PRO A 40 39.55 -9.04 16.41
N SER A 41 38.58 -9.37 17.25
CA SER A 41 38.67 -9.23 18.70
C SER A 41 38.66 -10.62 19.33
N ASP A 42 39.82 -11.03 19.83
CA ASP A 42 40.00 -12.19 20.71
C ASP A 42 39.29 -11.93 22.04
N THR A 43 38.09 -12.46 22.20
CA THR A 43 37.56 -12.84 23.52
C THR A 43 36.57 -13.99 23.38
N ALA A 44 36.97 -15.14 23.92
CA ALA A 44 36.09 -16.24 24.24
C ALA A 44 35.24 -15.90 25.49
N ASP A 45 34.06 -16.53 25.55
CA ASP A 45 33.13 -16.64 26.67
C ASP A 45 32.29 -15.41 27.06
N THR A 46 31.09 -15.32 26.47
CA THR A 46 29.84 -15.65 27.18
C THR A 46 28.77 -15.99 26.14
N ALA A 47 28.25 -17.21 26.14
CA ALA A 47 27.03 -17.55 25.41
C ALA A 47 25.82 -16.93 26.14
N GLY A 48 25.72 -15.61 26.08
CA GLY A 48 24.49 -14.88 26.39
C GLY A 48 23.56 -14.96 25.18
N ASN A 49 22.26 -15.08 25.42
CA ASN A 49 21.23 -14.81 24.40
C ASN A 49 21.29 -13.32 24.02
N GLU A 50 22.35 -12.89 23.34
CA GLU A 50 22.47 -11.53 22.82
C GLU A 50 21.69 -11.46 21.52
N CYS A 51 20.37 -11.37 21.68
CA CYS A 51 19.49 -10.95 20.63
C CYS A 51 19.96 -9.56 20.13
N GLY A 52 20.08 -9.39 18.81
CA GLY A 52 20.47 -8.12 18.20
C GLY A 52 19.44 -7.00 18.44
N ALA A 53 19.80 -5.77 18.07
CA ALA A 53 18.88 -4.65 18.11
C ALA A 53 17.63 -4.90 17.25
N PRO A 54 16.46 -4.33 17.60
CA PRO A 54 15.24 -4.48 16.81
C PRO A 54 15.44 -3.98 15.36
N VAL A 55 14.96 -4.75 14.39
CA VAL A 55 15.04 -4.39 12.96
C VAL A 55 13.98 -3.34 12.62
N GLU A 56 14.34 -2.31 11.87
CA GLU A 56 13.36 -1.33 11.38
C GLU A 56 12.66 -1.83 10.11
N VAL A 57 11.32 -1.89 10.15
CA VAL A 57 10.47 -2.24 9.01
C VAL A 57 9.73 -1.00 8.56
N THR A 58 10.23 -0.35 7.51
CA THR A 58 9.55 0.76 6.84
C THR A 58 8.43 0.21 5.94
N VAL A 59 7.23 0.75 6.07
CA VAL A 59 6.02 0.26 5.37
C VAL A 59 5.17 1.41 4.85
N THR A 60 4.52 1.22 3.69
CA THR A 60 3.51 2.17 3.20
C THR A 60 2.35 2.29 4.19
N PRO A 61 1.81 3.49 4.51
CA PRO A 61 0.85 3.68 5.59
C PRO A 61 -0.38 2.76 5.54
N MET A 62 -0.87 2.46 4.33
CA MET A 62 -2.02 1.58 4.14
C MET A 62 -1.78 0.12 4.55
N LEU A 63 -0.51 -0.32 4.56
CA LEU A 63 -0.10 -1.67 4.92
C LEU A 63 0.34 -1.78 6.39
N ALA A 64 0.59 -0.65 7.06
CA ALA A 64 1.12 -0.63 8.43
C ALA A 64 0.31 -1.51 9.40
N PRO A 65 -1.05 -1.45 9.46
CA PRO A 65 -1.79 -2.30 10.40
C PRO A 65 -1.65 -3.81 10.12
N ALA A 66 -1.44 -4.19 8.87
CA ALA A 66 -1.23 -5.60 8.50
C ALA A 66 0.18 -6.07 8.85
N VAL A 67 1.19 -5.20 8.65
CA VAL A 67 2.59 -5.49 8.98
C VAL A 67 2.80 -5.50 10.49
N GLU A 68 2.22 -4.56 11.24
CA GLU A 68 2.22 -4.55 12.72
C GLU A 68 1.65 -5.86 13.28
N ALA A 69 0.50 -6.31 12.76
CA ALA A 69 -0.08 -7.57 13.17
C ALA A 69 0.77 -8.79 12.81
N ALA A 70 1.53 -8.72 11.70
CA ALA A 70 2.44 -9.78 11.29
C ALA A 70 3.67 -9.84 12.20
N VAL A 71 4.31 -8.69 12.45
CA VAL A 71 5.45 -8.53 13.38
C VAL A 71 5.07 -9.02 14.77
N ALA A 72 3.93 -8.57 15.32
CA ALA A 72 3.46 -9.00 16.63
C ALA A 72 3.19 -10.51 16.72
N SER A 73 2.94 -11.20 15.60
CA SER A 73 2.70 -12.64 15.59
C SER A 73 3.98 -13.49 15.59
N ILE A 74 5.13 -12.87 15.35
CA ILE A 74 6.44 -13.53 15.24
C ILE A 74 7.47 -12.96 16.21
N GLU A 75 7.08 -11.96 17.00
CA GLU A 75 7.94 -11.27 17.94
C GLU A 75 8.36 -12.22 19.07
N THR A 76 9.67 -12.28 19.26
CA THR A 76 10.36 -12.96 20.35
C THR A 76 11.47 -12.03 20.81
N ASP A 77 12.13 -12.37 21.92
CA ASP A 77 13.29 -11.61 22.40
C ASP A 77 14.36 -11.41 21.32
N CYS A 78 14.44 -12.31 20.33
CA CYS A 78 15.41 -12.31 19.23
C CYS A 78 14.86 -11.90 17.85
N THR A 79 13.60 -11.52 17.74
CA THR A 79 12.95 -11.12 16.47
C THR A 79 12.17 -9.81 16.60
N ALA A 80 12.57 -8.95 17.54
CA ALA A 80 11.97 -7.63 17.71
C ALA A 80 12.11 -6.80 16.43
N ALA A 81 11.04 -6.09 16.06
CA ALA A 81 11.03 -5.18 14.92
C ALA A 81 10.19 -3.94 15.21
N THR A 82 10.66 -2.79 14.75
CA THR A 82 9.93 -1.52 14.85
C THR A 82 9.31 -1.20 13.49
N VAL A 83 7.98 -1.11 13.44
CA VAL A 83 7.26 -0.75 12.21
C VAL A 83 7.19 0.76 12.08
N VAL A 84 7.71 1.30 10.98
CA VAL A 84 7.70 2.75 10.69
C VAL A 84 6.88 3.00 9.43
N SER A 85 5.79 3.75 9.57
CA SER A 85 4.92 4.10 8.44
C SER A 85 5.47 5.31 7.69
N ARG A 86 5.84 5.14 6.40
CA ARG A 86 6.33 6.23 5.54
C ARG A 86 5.72 6.19 4.13
N PRO A 87 5.34 7.33 3.54
CA PRO A 87 4.98 7.41 2.13
C PRO A 87 6.12 6.91 1.23
N GLU A 88 5.77 6.18 0.17
CA GLU A 88 6.79 5.59 -0.72
C GLU A 88 7.67 6.63 -1.42
N HIS A 89 7.10 7.79 -1.77
CA HIS A 89 7.87 8.85 -2.42
C HIS A 89 8.98 9.40 -1.52
N GLU A 90 8.76 9.50 -0.20
CA GLU A 90 9.80 9.96 0.72
C GLU A 90 10.94 8.94 0.84
N VAL A 91 10.59 7.64 0.89
CA VAL A 91 11.59 6.56 0.93
C VAL A 91 12.44 6.59 -0.34
N LEU A 92 11.81 6.75 -1.50
CA LEU A 92 12.52 6.83 -2.78
C LEU A 92 13.36 8.09 -2.92
N GLU A 93 12.85 9.23 -2.45
CA GLU A 93 13.58 10.49 -2.44
C GLU A 93 14.85 10.37 -1.58
N ASP A 94 14.73 9.80 -0.38
CA ASP A 94 15.86 9.53 0.50
C ASP A 94 16.90 8.64 -0.18
N LEU A 95 16.46 7.52 -0.79
CA LEU A 95 17.33 6.61 -1.53
C LEU A 95 18.01 7.30 -2.72
N PHE A 96 17.29 8.15 -3.45
CA PHE A 96 17.81 8.88 -4.61
C PHE A 96 18.87 9.91 -4.22
N PHE A 97 18.68 10.59 -3.09
CA PHE A 97 19.62 11.57 -2.56
C PHE A 97 20.71 10.96 -1.66
N GLY A 98 20.84 9.63 -1.64
CA GLY A 98 21.90 8.93 -0.92
C GLY A 98 21.78 8.99 0.61
N LYS A 99 20.58 9.24 1.15
CA LYS A 99 20.31 9.08 2.57
C LYS A 99 20.24 7.59 2.94
N PRO A 100 20.35 7.24 4.23
CA PRO A 100 20.28 5.84 4.68
C PRO A 100 19.01 5.14 4.18
N ALA A 101 19.19 3.97 3.56
CA ALA A 101 18.09 3.11 3.17
C ALA A 101 17.44 2.48 4.42
N PRO A 102 16.12 2.24 4.41
CA PRO A 102 15.50 1.42 5.44
C PRO A 102 16.09 0.00 5.42
N GLU A 103 16.17 -0.64 6.59
CA GLU A 103 16.68 -2.01 6.70
C GLU A 103 15.77 -3.00 5.98
N VAL A 104 14.46 -2.87 6.21
CA VAL A 104 13.41 -3.60 5.50
C VAL A 104 12.39 -2.60 4.98
N TRP A 105 12.05 -2.72 3.69
CA TRP A 105 11.00 -1.91 3.07
C TRP A 105 9.88 -2.79 2.51
N VAL A 106 8.64 -2.49 2.92
CA VAL A 106 7.41 -3.12 2.42
C VAL A 106 6.59 -2.10 1.63
N PRO A 107 6.81 -1.99 0.30
CA PRO A 107 6.06 -1.10 -0.58
C PRO A 107 4.67 -1.66 -0.93
N LEU A 108 3.79 -0.78 -1.41
CA LEU A 108 2.48 -1.13 -1.99
C LEU A 108 2.62 -1.72 -3.40
N GLY A 109 3.65 -1.32 -4.15
CA GLY A 109 3.84 -1.77 -5.54
C GLY A 109 5.30 -1.84 -5.97
N ALA A 110 5.54 -2.55 -7.07
CA ALA A 110 6.90 -2.81 -7.57
C ALA A 110 7.40 -1.82 -8.64
N TRP A 111 6.59 -0.84 -9.01
CA TRP A 111 6.78 -0.06 -10.25
C TRP A 111 8.08 0.76 -10.29
N ASN A 112 8.67 1.04 -9.13
CA ASN A 112 9.89 1.82 -8.95
C ASN A 112 11.00 1.07 -8.22
N LEU A 113 10.77 -0.19 -7.79
CA LEU A 113 11.76 -0.96 -7.04
C LEU A 113 13.04 -1.26 -7.83
N GLN A 114 12.94 -1.32 -9.16
CA GLN A 114 14.12 -1.54 -10.01
C GLN A 114 15.14 -0.39 -9.96
N LYS A 115 14.74 0.77 -9.44
CA LYS A 115 15.61 1.96 -9.30
C LYS A 115 16.12 2.15 -7.88
N ALA A 116 15.59 1.41 -6.91
CA ALA A 116 16.02 1.49 -5.53
C ALA A 116 17.35 0.73 -5.36
N PRO A 117 18.35 1.28 -4.65
CA PRO A 117 19.59 0.58 -4.31
C PRO A 117 19.35 -0.43 -3.16
N MET A 118 18.31 -1.26 -3.31
CA MET A 118 17.88 -2.27 -2.33
C MET A 118 17.79 -3.64 -3.00
N THR A 119 18.00 -4.70 -2.21
CA THR A 119 17.85 -6.08 -2.69
C THR A 119 16.41 -6.53 -2.49
N VAL A 120 15.78 -7.02 -3.56
CA VAL A 120 14.46 -7.65 -3.47
C VAL A 120 14.63 -9.05 -2.86
N VAL A 121 14.14 -9.23 -1.64
CA VAL A 121 14.25 -10.49 -0.89
C VAL A 121 13.01 -11.39 -1.03
N SER A 122 11.94 -10.89 -1.62
CA SER A 122 10.77 -11.69 -1.95
C SER A 122 9.91 -11.11 -3.07
N GLU A 123 9.12 -11.97 -3.71
CA GLU A 123 8.06 -11.59 -4.65
C GLU A 123 6.87 -10.93 -3.93
N ALA A 124 5.87 -10.48 -4.71
CA ALA A 124 4.66 -9.88 -4.17
C ALA A 124 3.95 -10.84 -3.18
N VAL A 125 3.92 -10.43 -1.91
CA VAL A 125 3.42 -11.26 -0.80
C VAL A 125 1.90 -11.16 -0.60
N ALA A 126 1.30 -10.11 -1.13
CA ALA A 126 -0.12 -9.83 -1.07
C ALA A 126 -0.55 -8.97 -2.27
N SER A 127 -1.82 -9.09 -2.64
CA SER A 127 -2.48 -8.15 -3.55
C SER A 127 -3.77 -7.66 -2.90
N THR A 128 -4.08 -6.39 -3.13
CA THR A 128 -5.36 -5.80 -2.73
C THR A 128 -5.93 -5.04 -3.92
N PRO A 129 -7.17 -5.31 -4.32
CA PRO A 129 -7.78 -4.58 -5.42
C PRO A 129 -7.96 -3.10 -5.10
N VAL A 130 -7.83 -2.25 -6.11
CA VAL A 130 -8.24 -0.85 -6.09
C VAL A 130 -9.76 -0.78 -6.21
N VAL A 131 -10.39 -0.06 -5.28
CA VAL A 131 -11.84 0.09 -5.20
C VAL A 131 -12.23 1.56 -5.14
N LEU A 132 -13.43 1.86 -5.63
CA LEU A 132 -14.09 3.14 -5.45
C LEU A 132 -15.10 3.02 -4.32
N VAL A 133 -15.03 3.88 -3.31
CA VAL A 133 -15.88 3.83 -2.13
C VAL A 133 -16.70 5.12 -2.04
N GLY A 134 -17.98 5.00 -1.75
CA GLY A 134 -18.88 6.13 -1.55
C GLY A 134 -19.67 6.01 -0.25
N GLY A 135 -20.43 7.05 0.07
CA GLY A 135 -21.45 7.01 1.12
C GLY A 135 -22.75 6.34 0.64
N PRO A 136 -23.78 6.22 1.49
CA PRO A 136 -25.02 5.49 1.19
C PRO A 136 -25.76 5.92 -0.08
N ALA A 137 -25.60 7.18 -0.50
CA ALA A 137 -26.24 7.73 -1.70
C ALA A 137 -25.41 7.54 -2.99
N ALA A 138 -24.17 7.06 -2.88
CA ALA A 138 -23.28 6.87 -4.02
C ALA A 138 -23.78 5.72 -4.90
N LYS A 139 -23.53 5.84 -6.20
CA LYS A 139 -23.92 4.84 -7.21
C LYS A 139 -22.70 4.46 -8.03
N PRO A 140 -22.53 3.18 -8.38
CA PRO A 140 -21.41 2.76 -9.20
C PRO A 140 -21.43 3.48 -10.55
N PRO A 141 -20.33 4.12 -10.96
CA PRO A 141 -20.20 4.64 -12.31
C PRO A 141 -20.13 3.48 -13.31
N ALA A 142 -20.46 3.76 -14.56
CA ALA A 142 -20.41 2.75 -15.62
C ALA A 142 -18.97 2.31 -15.91
N THR A 143 -18.01 3.22 -15.78
CA THR A 143 -16.60 3.05 -16.15
C THR A 143 -15.69 3.87 -15.24
N TRP A 144 -14.41 3.50 -15.17
CA TRP A 144 -13.39 4.29 -14.49
C TRP A 144 -13.19 5.65 -15.15
N ALA A 145 -13.24 5.71 -16.49
CA ALA A 145 -13.21 6.98 -17.21
C ALA A 145 -14.36 7.91 -16.77
N ALA A 146 -15.58 7.39 -16.64
CA ALA A 146 -16.73 8.17 -16.19
C ALA A 146 -16.61 8.57 -14.71
N ALA A 147 -16.05 7.70 -13.86
CA ALA A 147 -15.78 8.02 -12.47
C ALA A 147 -14.85 9.25 -12.37
N LEU A 148 -13.67 9.17 -13.00
CA LEU A 148 -12.66 10.23 -12.96
C LEU A 148 -13.11 11.53 -13.63
N ALA A 149 -13.89 11.45 -14.71
CA ALA A 149 -14.47 12.62 -15.37
C ALA A 149 -15.60 13.29 -14.56
N SER A 150 -16.20 12.62 -13.58
CA SER A 150 -17.36 13.13 -12.85
C SER A 150 -17.05 14.29 -11.89
N GLY A 151 -15.78 14.53 -11.56
CA GLY A 151 -15.36 15.49 -10.55
C GLY A 151 -15.66 15.08 -9.09
N ARG A 152 -16.34 13.95 -8.88
CA ARG A 152 -16.75 13.44 -7.56
C ARG A 152 -15.70 12.58 -6.85
N VAL A 153 -14.73 12.08 -7.62
CA VAL A 153 -13.73 11.10 -7.16
C VAL A 153 -12.52 11.77 -6.52
N ASP A 154 -12.43 11.71 -5.20
CA ASP A 154 -11.19 11.92 -4.44
C ASP A 154 -10.25 10.73 -4.67
N LEU A 155 -9.02 10.99 -5.13
CA LEU A 155 -7.96 9.96 -5.17
C LEU A 155 -6.73 10.48 -4.41
N PRO A 156 -5.80 9.61 -4.01
CA PRO A 156 -4.48 10.04 -3.54
C PRO A 156 -3.71 10.74 -4.65
N ASP A 157 -2.81 11.67 -4.30
CA ASP A 157 -2.02 12.42 -5.28
C ASP A 157 -1.20 11.48 -6.19
N PRO A 158 -1.49 11.40 -7.50
CA PRO A 158 -0.79 10.52 -8.42
C PRO A 158 0.71 10.78 -8.53
N MET A 159 1.17 11.98 -8.15
CA MET A 159 2.59 12.35 -8.22
C MET A 159 3.41 11.79 -7.05
N THR A 160 2.75 11.50 -5.92
CA THR A 160 3.39 11.13 -4.65
C THR A 160 2.88 9.82 -4.05
N ASP A 161 1.82 9.25 -4.60
CA ASP A 161 1.16 8.05 -4.10
C ASP A 161 0.90 7.00 -5.19
N THR A 162 1.34 5.76 -4.95
CA THR A 162 1.21 4.64 -5.90
C THR A 162 -0.23 4.24 -6.18
N LEU A 163 -1.13 4.34 -5.21
CA LEU A 163 -2.56 4.09 -5.44
C LEU A 163 -3.13 5.16 -6.36
N GLY A 164 -2.77 6.43 -6.14
CA GLY A 164 -3.10 7.54 -7.04
C GLY A 164 -2.60 7.31 -8.46
N ALA A 165 -1.32 6.98 -8.61
CA ALA A 165 -0.67 6.69 -9.89
C ALA A 165 -1.29 5.49 -10.63
N THR A 166 -1.63 4.42 -9.89
CA THR A 166 -2.28 3.24 -10.46
C THR A 166 -3.71 3.55 -10.92
N THR A 167 -4.40 4.43 -10.18
CA THR A 167 -5.79 4.80 -10.48
C THR A 167 -5.91 5.59 -11.77
N VAL A 168 -4.98 6.51 -12.03
CA VAL A 168 -5.02 7.31 -13.26
C VAL A 168 -4.82 6.48 -14.53
N VAL A 169 -4.22 5.29 -14.45
CA VAL A 169 -4.08 4.39 -15.61
C VAL A 169 -5.27 3.45 -15.82
N LEU A 170 -6.20 3.34 -14.86
CA LEU A 170 -7.37 2.45 -14.96
C LEU A 170 -8.25 2.68 -16.19
N PRO A 171 -8.57 3.93 -16.60
CA PRO A 171 -9.33 4.16 -17.82
C PRO A 171 -8.66 3.57 -19.07
N GLN A 172 -7.32 3.61 -19.12
CA GLN A 172 -6.57 3.06 -20.25
C GLN A 172 -6.60 1.53 -20.24
N LEU A 173 -6.48 0.91 -19.07
CA LEU A 173 -6.61 -0.55 -18.91
C LEU A 173 -8.03 -1.02 -19.20
N GLU A 174 -9.04 -0.26 -18.80
CA GLU A 174 -10.43 -0.54 -19.11
C GLU A 174 -10.69 -0.46 -20.62
N ALA A 175 -10.11 0.53 -21.31
CA ALA A 175 -10.24 0.67 -22.76
C ALA A 175 -9.66 -0.53 -23.53
N THR A 176 -8.56 -1.15 -23.06
CA THR A 176 -8.00 -2.34 -23.71
C THR A 176 -8.89 -3.58 -23.55
N VAL A 177 -9.62 -3.69 -22.44
CA VAL A 177 -10.53 -4.81 -22.17
C VAL A 177 -11.89 -4.62 -22.85
N THR A 178 -12.41 -3.40 -22.83
CA THR A 178 -13.77 -3.09 -23.33
C THR A 178 -13.80 -2.69 -24.82
N GLY A 179 -12.65 -2.38 -25.41
CA GLY A 179 -12.55 -1.83 -26.77
C GLY A 179 -13.00 -0.37 -26.88
N ALA A 180 -13.15 0.34 -25.75
CA ALA A 180 -13.51 1.76 -25.74
C ALA A 180 -12.41 2.65 -26.34
N ASP A 181 -12.79 3.84 -26.83
CA ASP A 181 -11.84 4.80 -27.43
C ASP A 181 -10.79 5.27 -26.39
N PRO A 182 -9.49 5.04 -26.62
CA PRO A 182 -8.41 5.53 -25.76
C PRO A 182 -8.42 7.04 -25.53
N ASN A 183 -9.01 7.83 -26.43
CA ASN A 183 -9.13 9.28 -26.22
C ASN A 183 -10.08 9.63 -25.08
N THR A 184 -11.09 8.79 -24.81
CA THR A 184 -11.99 8.95 -23.65
C THR A 184 -11.22 8.74 -22.34
N ALA A 185 -10.33 7.76 -22.31
CA ALA A 185 -9.43 7.53 -21.18
C ALA A 185 -8.53 8.76 -20.94
N ARG A 186 -7.89 9.29 -21.99
CA ARG A 186 -7.05 10.50 -21.90
C ARG A 186 -7.81 11.74 -21.45
N ALA A 187 -9.05 11.93 -21.92
CA ALA A 187 -9.88 13.06 -21.51
C ALA A 187 -10.18 13.03 -20.01
N SER A 188 -10.36 11.85 -19.42
CA SER A 188 -10.58 11.72 -17.96
C SER A 188 -9.38 12.19 -17.13
N LEU A 189 -8.15 12.05 -17.66
CA LEU A 189 -6.94 12.56 -17.00
C LEU A 189 -6.91 14.08 -16.92
N VAL A 190 -7.49 14.79 -17.89
CA VAL A 190 -7.57 16.26 -17.87
C VAL A 190 -8.39 16.73 -16.68
N ALA A 191 -9.52 16.07 -16.39
CA ALA A 191 -10.36 16.39 -15.23
C ALA A 191 -9.63 16.17 -13.90
N VAL A 192 -8.84 15.08 -13.80
CA VAL A 192 -7.98 14.82 -12.63
C VAL A 192 -6.94 15.93 -12.50
N ALA A 193 -6.21 16.24 -13.58
CA ALA A 193 -5.17 17.27 -13.57
C ALA A 193 -5.70 18.66 -13.20
N GLN A 194 -6.82 19.08 -13.80
CA GLN A 194 -7.48 20.34 -13.48
C GLN A 194 -7.84 20.42 -12.00
N ARG A 195 -8.41 19.34 -11.47
CA ARG A 195 -8.82 19.31 -10.07
C ARG A 195 -7.66 19.41 -9.09
N TYR A 196 -6.55 18.71 -9.36
CA TYR A 196 -5.35 18.87 -8.54
C TYR A 196 -4.75 20.27 -8.68
N GLY A 197 -4.77 20.85 -9.88
CA GLY A 197 -4.39 22.25 -10.09
C GLY A 197 -5.23 23.23 -9.28
N ASP A 198 -6.56 23.04 -9.23
CA ASP A 198 -7.49 23.87 -8.47
C ASP A 198 -7.30 23.75 -6.95
N VAL A 199 -6.90 22.58 -6.46
CA VAL A 199 -6.63 22.36 -5.03
C VAL A 199 -5.27 22.93 -4.66
N ALA A 200 -4.24 22.67 -5.47
CA ALA A 200 -2.89 23.18 -5.28
C ALA A 200 -2.82 24.72 -5.35
N SER A 201 -3.55 25.34 -6.28
CA SER A 201 -3.61 26.82 -6.39
C SER A 201 -4.20 27.51 -5.16
N ARG A 202 -4.94 26.77 -4.32
CA ARG A 202 -5.47 27.23 -3.03
C ARG A 202 -4.59 26.82 -1.83
N GLY A 203 -3.42 26.23 -2.08
CA GLY A 203 -2.52 25.73 -1.04
C GLY A 203 -3.07 24.51 -0.27
N GLY A 204 -4.04 23.80 -0.84
CA GLY A 204 -4.67 22.64 -0.21
C GLY A 204 -4.16 21.31 -0.76
N THR A 205 -4.62 20.23 -0.14
CA THR A 205 -4.47 18.85 -0.64
C THR A 205 -5.85 18.20 -0.79
N VAL A 206 -5.94 17.21 -1.68
CA VAL A 206 -7.18 16.42 -1.81
C VAL A 206 -7.32 15.55 -0.58
N ASP A 207 -8.35 15.83 0.22
CA ASP A 207 -8.72 14.95 1.33
C ASP A 207 -9.20 13.61 0.78
N VAL A 208 -8.59 12.51 1.21
CA VAL A 208 -8.94 11.14 0.81
C VAL A 208 -9.46 10.31 1.99
N SER A 209 -9.84 10.96 3.09
CA SER A 209 -10.39 10.27 4.24
C SER A 209 -11.73 9.62 3.91
N LEU A 210 -11.90 8.35 4.31
CA LEU A 210 -13.17 7.63 4.21
C LEU A 210 -14.19 8.12 5.26
N ASP A 211 -13.75 8.80 6.32
CA ASP A 211 -14.65 9.26 7.39
C ASP A 211 -15.61 10.36 6.94
N LYS A 212 -15.28 11.08 5.86
CA LYS A 212 -16.14 12.13 5.28
C LYS A 212 -17.27 11.58 4.41
N LEU A 213 -17.24 10.28 4.07
CA LEU A 213 -18.24 9.63 3.23
C LEU A 213 -19.47 9.23 4.06
N ARG A 214 -20.11 10.21 4.71
CA ARG A 214 -21.29 10.02 5.56
C ARG A 214 -22.52 10.70 4.98
N GLY A 215 -23.70 10.23 5.40
CA GLY A 215 -24.98 10.82 5.02
C GLY A 215 -25.21 10.85 3.52
N THR A 216 -25.53 12.02 2.98
CA THR A 216 -25.86 12.22 1.56
C THR A 216 -24.68 12.67 0.71
N SER A 217 -23.44 12.49 1.17
CA SER A 217 -22.25 12.90 0.43
C SER A 217 -22.21 12.23 -0.96
N PRO A 218 -22.15 13.01 -2.05
CA PRO A 218 -22.00 12.46 -3.40
C PRO A 218 -20.53 12.18 -3.75
N ARG A 219 -19.62 12.34 -2.78
CA ARG A 219 -18.18 12.12 -2.96
C ARG A 219 -17.88 10.64 -3.00
N GLU A 220 -16.85 10.31 -3.75
CA GLU A 220 -16.32 8.97 -3.89
C GLU A 220 -14.82 9.03 -3.60
N VAL A 221 -14.26 8.06 -2.91
CA VAL A 221 -12.84 7.98 -2.58
C VAL A 221 -12.27 6.71 -3.17
N VAL A 222 -11.14 6.85 -3.85
CA VAL A 222 -10.34 5.73 -4.31
C VAL A 222 -9.49 5.20 -3.17
N THR A 223 -9.57 3.90 -2.93
CA THR A 223 -8.83 3.23 -1.86
C THR A 223 -8.55 1.78 -2.23
N THR A 224 -7.90 1.02 -1.35
CA THR A 224 -7.74 -0.43 -1.51
C THR A 224 -8.89 -1.17 -0.82
N GLU A 225 -9.23 -2.37 -1.30
CA GLU A 225 -10.22 -3.23 -0.63
C GLU A 225 -9.87 -3.44 0.85
N ALA A 226 -8.59 -3.65 1.17
CA ALA A 226 -8.13 -3.80 2.55
C ALA A 226 -8.45 -2.57 3.42
N ALA A 227 -8.18 -1.37 2.93
CA ALA A 227 -8.48 -0.12 3.64
C ALA A 227 -9.99 0.13 3.75
N PHE A 228 -10.76 -0.13 2.70
CA PHE A 228 -12.23 -0.09 2.73
C PHE A 228 -12.80 -1.02 3.80
N LEU A 229 -12.38 -2.29 3.82
CA LEU A 229 -12.84 -3.28 4.79
C LEU A 229 -12.41 -2.94 6.22
N GLY A 230 -11.26 -2.29 6.39
CA GLY A 230 -10.81 -1.72 7.65
C GLY A 230 -11.75 -0.61 8.14
N ALA A 231 -11.95 0.42 7.32
CA ALA A 231 -12.80 1.56 7.61
C ALA A 231 -14.26 1.16 7.83
N ARG A 232 -14.76 0.14 7.13
CA ARG A 232 -16.14 -0.34 7.30
C ARG A 232 -16.44 -0.91 8.69
N ARG A 233 -15.41 -1.28 9.46
CA ARG A 233 -15.57 -1.73 10.85
C ARG A 233 -16.05 -0.60 11.76
N THR A 234 -15.62 0.64 11.50
CA THR A 234 -15.97 1.83 12.27
C THR A 234 -17.07 2.65 11.59
N ASN A 235 -17.17 2.59 10.25
CA ASN A 235 -18.19 3.29 9.47
C ASN A 235 -18.95 2.30 8.55
N ARG A 236 -20.11 1.81 9.02
CA ARG A 236 -20.91 0.79 8.29
C ARG A 236 -21.64 1.33 7.07
N ASP A 237 -21.70 2.65 6.91
CA ASP A 237 -22.41 3.34 5.83
C ASP A 237 -21.59 3.37 4.52
N LEU A 238 -20.31 3.00 4.58
CA LEU A 238 -19.45 2.90 3.42
C LEU A 238 -19.91 1.79 2.47
N VAL A 239 -20.04 2.15 1.19
CA VAL A 239 -20.39 1.21 0.11
C VAL A 239 -19.31 1.22 -0.96
N ALA A 240 -18.95 0.02 -1.43
CA ALA A 240 -18.12 -0.10 -2.63
C ALA A 240 -18.99 0.20 -3.85
N VAL A 241 -18.55 1.19 -4.64
CA VAL A 241 -19.19 1.67 -5.86
C VAL A 241 -18.24 1.58 -7.05
N THR A 242 -17.31 0.62 -7.01
CA THR A 242 -16.40 0.35 -8.13
C THR A 242 -17.18 0.05 -9.42
N PRO A 243 -16.74 0.57 -10.58
CA PRO A 243 -17.31 0.20 -11.87
C PRO A 243 -17.41 -1.31 -12.10
N PRO A 244 -18.44 -1.79 -12.81
CA PRO A 244 -18.59 -3.21 -13.15
C PRO A 244 -17.51 -3.71 -14.11
N THR A 245 -16.79 -2.81 -14.79
CA THR A 245 -15.62 -3.11 -15.62
C THR A 245 -14.44 -3.66 -14.82
N GLY A 246 -14.48 -3.59 -13.48
CA GLY A 246 -13.60 -4.32 -12.59
C GLY A 246 -12.74 -3.44 -11.68
N THR A 247 -11.97 -4.12 -10.84
CA THR A 247 -10.89 -3.58 -10.00
C THR A 247 -9.54 -3.85 -10.67
N ALA A 248 -8.52 -3.05 -10.38
CA ALA A 248 -7.11 -3.41 -10.67
C ALA A 248 -6.41 -3.95 -9.43
#